data_AF-A7SQ19-F1
#
_entry.id   AF-A7SQ19-F1
#
_cell.length_a   1.000
_cell.length_b   1.000
_cell.length_c   1.000
_cell.angle_alpha   90.00
_cell.angle_beta   90.00
_cell.angle_gamma   90.00
#
_symmetry.space_group_name_H-M   'P 1'
#
loop_
_entity.id
_entity.type
_entity.pdbx_description
1 polymer ?
#
loop_
_entity_poly.entity_id
_entity_poly.type
_entity_poly.pdbx_seq_one_letter_code
_entity_poly.pdbx_strand_id
1 'polypeptide(L)'
;CDAWGRKGFCRTNPKWMAKYCRKSCGTCVLQTPFLIADCFNTQPELCDAWGRKGFCRTNPKWMAKYCRKSCGTCGKAVYILHSSCRDYHPLCVEWAMKGRCQERDVAFTCPYNCFVCRKWISVILLLPPGPYDSLCVSDCHDNFAVCPTLGGMGYCDKRREFMSVNCQKTCGLCVVMA
;
A
#
# COMPACT_ATOMS: atom_id res chain seq x y z
N CYS A 1 -10.00 -14.06 -22.31
CA CYS A 1 -8.68 -14.52 -21.85
C CYS A 1 -8.74 -15.88 -21.16
N ASP A 2 -9.70 -16.14 -20.27
CA ASP A 2 -9.76 -17.40 -19.50
C ASP A 2 -9.86 -18.67 -20.36
N ALA A 3 -10.69 -18.63 -21.42
CA ALA A 3 -10.81 -19.76 -22.35
C ALA A 3 -9.47 -20.08 -23.05
N TRP A 4 -8.69 -19.08 -23.42
CA TRP A 4 -7.37 -19.27 -24.03
C TRP A 4 -6.33 -19.71 -23.00
N GLY A 5 -6.39 -19.18 -21.78
CA GLY A 5 -5.56 -19.63 -20.67
C GLY A 5 -5.74 -21.14 -20.41
N ARG A 6 -6.98 -21.61 -20.30
CA ARG A 6 -7.31 -23.04 -20.14
C ARG A 6 -6.87 -23.90 -21.33
N LYS A 7 -6.88 -23.35 -22.54
CA LYS A 7 -6.38 -24.01 -23.76
C LYS A 7 -4.84 -24.00 -23.88
N GLY A 8 -4.11 -23.54 -22.86
CA GLY A 8 -2.65 -23.58 -22.83
C GLY A 8 -1.95 -22.43 -23.57
N PHE A 9 -2.68 -21.39 -23.99
CA PHE A 9 -2.09 -20.27 -24.72
C PHE A 9 -1.05 -19.49 -23.91
N CYS A 10 -1.07 -19.59 -22.59
CA CYS A 10 -0.02 -19.04 -21.73
C CYS A 10 1.36 -19.63 -22.03
N ARG A 11 1.43 -20.87 -22.52
CA ARG A 11 2.68 -21.54 -22.90
C ARG A 11 2.99 -21.37 -24.38
N THR A 12 1.98 -21.45 -25.24
CA THR A 12 2.18 -21.43 -26.70
C THR A 12 2.26 -20.01 -27.27
N ASN A 13 1.67 -19.02 -26.60
CA ASN A 13 1.80 -17.61 -26.97
C ASN A 13 2.06 -16.72 -25.73
N PRO A 14 3.20 -16.94 -25.04
CA PRO A 14 3.46 -16.36 -23.73
C PRO A 14 3.57 -14.84 -23.77
N LYS A 15 4.19 -14.26 -24.81
CA LYS A 15 4.35 -12.80 -24.92
C LYS A 15 3.02 -12.08 -25.12
N TRP A 16 2.16 -12.60 -26.01
CA TRP A 16 0.86 -11.99 -26.27
C TRP A 16 -0.08 -12.17 -25.07
N MET A 17 -0.10 -13.37 -24.49
CA MET A 17 -0.93 -13.64 -23.32
C MET A 17 -0.46 -12.85 -22.09
N ALA A 18 0.85 -12.66 -21.87
CA ALA A 18 1.36 -11.80 -20.81
C ALA A 18 1.12 -10.29 -21.06
N LYS A 19 0.78 -9.89 -22.29
CA LYS A 19 0.41 -8.50 -22.60
C LYS A 19 -1.08 -8.24 -22.44
N TYR A 20 -1.94 -9.16 -22.91
CA TYR A 20 -3.39 -8.92 -23.00
C TYR A 20 -4.22 -9.79 -22.06
N CYS A 21 -3.66 -10.89 -21.54
CA CYS A 21 -4.34 -11.92 -20.75
C CYS A 21 -3.57 -12.31 -19.47
N ARG A 22 -2.89 -11.32 -18.87
CA ARG A 22 -2.03 -11.49 -17.67
C ARG A 22 -2.67 -12.29 -16.56
N LYS A 23 -3.92 -11.96 -16.22
CA LYS A 23 -4.68 -12.62 -15.14
C LYS A 23 -4.87 -14.10 -15.41
N SER A 24 -5.33 -14.44 -16.62
CA SER A 24 -5.57 -15.83 -17.02
C SER A 24 -4.29 -16.68 -17.12
N CYS A 25 -3.10 -16.05 -17.09
CA CYS A 25 -1.80 -16.72 -17.12
C CYS A 25 -0.98 -16.57 -15.83
N GLY A 26 -1.52 -15.95 -14.77
CA GLY A 26 -0.77 -15.70 -13.54
C GLY A 26 0.46 -14.80 -13.73
N THR A 27 0.50 -14.00 -14.81
CA THR A 27 1.61 -13.07 -15.07
C THR A 27 1.26 -11.63 -14.68
N CYS A 28 0.24 -11.47 -13.83
CA CYS A 28 -0.17 -10.16 -13.37
C CYS A 28 0.87 -9.63 -12.40
N VAL A 29 1.48 -8.50 -12.75
CA VAL A 29 2.34 -7.76 -11.84
C VAL A 29 1.49 -6.72 -11.14
N LEU A 30 1.40 -6.83 -9.81
CA LEU A 30 0.86 -5.79 -8.97
C LEU A 30 2.00 -4.82 -8.64
N GLN A 31 1.76 -3.52 -8.80
CA GLN A 31 2.53 -2.56 -8.02
C GLN A 31 2.12 -2.75 -6.56
N THR A 32 3.08 -3.02 -5.67
CA THR A 32 2.77 -3.16 -4.25
C THR A 32 2.09 -1.89 -3.78
N PRO A 33 0.79 -1.91 -3.46
CA PRO A 33 0.22 -0.79 -2.76
C PRO A 33 0.89 -0.79 -1.37
N PHE A 34 0.85 0.32 -0.68
CA PHE A 34 1.08 0.31 0.76
C PHE A 34 -0.26 0.62 1.39
N LEU A 35 -0.67 -0.21 2.35
CA LEU A 35 -1.86 0.09 3.15
C LEU A 35 -1.43 1.22 4.08
N ILE A 36 -1.94 2.42 3.88
CA ILE A 36 -1.89 3.46 4.90
C ILE A 36 -3.16 3.31 5.73
N ALA A 37 -3.03 2.59 6.84
CA ALA A 37 -3.98 2.54 7.92
C ALA A 37 -3.72 3.70 8.90
N ASP A 38 -3.78 4.94 8.40
CA ASP A 38 -3.80 6.11 9.27
C ASP A 38 -5.09 6.09 10.11
N CYS A 39 -4.99 5.58 11.34
CA CYS A 39 -6.10 5.49 12.28
C CYS A 39 -5.97 6.57 13.36
N PHE A 40 -6.14 7.83 12.96
CA PHE A 40 -6.12 8.95 13.90
C PHE A 40 -7.29 9.90 13.69
N ASN A 41 -7.53 10.70 14.73
CA ASN A 41 -8.34 11.89 14.69
C ASN A 41 -7.43 13.08 14.45
N THR A 42 -7.76 13.91 13.47
CA THR A 42 -7.01 15.14 13.16
C THR A 42 -7.17 16.15 14.29
N GLN A 43 -8.33 16.11 14.97
CA GLN A 43 -8.64 16.93 16.14
C GLN A 43 -9.27 16.01 17.20
N PRO A 44 -8.47 15.35 18.06
CA PRO A 44 -8.94 14.26 18.93
C PRO A 44 -10.20 14.60 19.73
N GLU A 45 -10.19 15.72 20.45
CA GLU A 45 -11.32 16.10 21.31
C GLU A 45 -12.59 16.43 20.52
N LEU A 46 -12.45 17.15 19.40
CA LEU A 46 -13.58 17.50 18.54
C LEU A 46 -14.11 16.29 17.78
N CYS A 47 -13.24 15.41 17.30
CA CYS A 47 -13.63 14.17 16.66
C CYS A 47 -14.40 13.26 17.62
N ASP A 48 -14.01 13.18 18.90
CA ASP A 48 -14.73 12.41 19.90
C ASP A 48 -16.09 13.02 20.21
N ALA A 49 -16.16 14.35 20.34
CA ALA A 49 -17.42 15.07 20.53
C ALA A 49 -18.37 14.89 19.33
N TRP A 50 -17.87 15.06 18.10
CA TRP A 50 -18.65 14.89 16.87
C TRP A 50 -19.06 13.43 16.63
N GLY A 51 -18.18 12.48 16.96
CA GLY A 51 -18.48 11.05 16.92
C GLY A 51 -19.67 10.71 17.80
N ARG A 52 -19.66 11.16 19.07
CA ARG A 52 -20.80 10.99 20.01
C ARG A 52 -22.07 11.71 19.53
N LYS A 53 -21.94 12.86 18.87
CA LYS A 53 -23.06 13.59 18.25
C LYS A 53 -23.57 12.97 16.94
N GLY A 54 -23.05 11.83 16.51
CA GLY A 54 -23.55 11.10 15.34
C GLY A 54 -23.03 11.62 14.00
N PHE A 55 -21.99 12.47 13.98
CA PHE A 55 -21.43 13.01 12.73
C PHE A 55 -20.85 11.93 11.82
N CYS A 56 -20.52 10.76 12.36
CA CYS A 56 -20.13 9.60 11.57
C CYS A 56 -21.20 9.15 10.57
N ARG A 57 -22.48 9.43 10.85
CA ARG A 57 -23.62 9.11 9.98
C ARG A 57 -24.05 10.30 9.14
N THR A 58 -24.06 11.50 9.72
CA THR A 58 -24.56 12.72 9.06
C THR A 58 -23.51 13.39 8.16
N ASN A 59 -22.21 13.21 8.46
CA ASN A 59 -21.11 13.67 7.63
C ASN A 59 -20.03 12.58 7.44
N PRO A 60 -20.38 11.45 6.82
CA PRO A 60 -19.54 10.26 6.79
C PRO A 60 -18.25 10.48 6.00
N LYS A 61 -18.28 11.27 4.92
CA LYS A 61 -17.08 11.56 4.10
C LYS A 61 -16.05 12.40 4.86
N TRP A 62 -16.51 13.46 5.54
CA TRP A 62 -15.62 14.34 6.29
C TRP A 62 -15.05 13.62 7.52
N MET A 63 -15.92 12.91 8.27
CA MET A 63 -15.49 12.14 9.42
C MET A 63 -14.55 10.98 9.04
N ALA A 64 -14.79 10.30 7.92
CA ALA A 64 -13.86 9.27 7.43
C ALA A 64 -12.52 9.85 6.92
N LYS A 65 -12.45 11.14 6.61
CA LYS A 65 -11.19 11.80 6.24
C LYS A 65 -10.42 12.28 7.46
N TYR A 66 -11.11 12.86 8.45
CA TYR A 66 -10.48 13.59 9.55
C TYR A 66 -10.65 12.97 10.93
N CYS A 67 -11.62 12.09 11.15
CA CYS A 67 -12.01 11.54 12.45
C CYS A 67 -12.20 10.02 12.40
N ARG A 68 -11.29 9.34 11.70
CA ARG A 68 -11.39 7.90 11.40
C ARG A 68 -11.50 7.05 12.66
N LYS A 69 -10.76 7.43 13.70
CA LYS A 69 -10.73 6.73 14.98
C LYS A 69 -12.07 6.86 15.71
N SER A 70 -12.60 8.08 15.88
CA SER A 70 -13.90 8.28 16.57
C SER A 70 -15.08 7.64 15.83
N CYS A 71 -14.98 7.45 14.51
CA CYS A 71 -16.01 6.79 13.72
C CYS A 71 -15.80 5.30 13.48
N GLY A 72 -14.74 4.71 14.04
CA GLY A 72 -14.44 3.28 13.84
C GLY A 72 -14.23 2.91 12.36
N THR A 73 -13.84 3.87 11.52
CA THR A 73 -13.59 3.63 10.08
C THR A 73 -12.13 3.30 9.78
N CYS A 74 -11.32 3.09 10.82
CA CYS A 74 -9.98 2.58 10.69
C CYS A 74 -10.00 1.21 10.00
N GLY A 75 -9.23 1.06 8.92
CA GLY A 75 -9.23 -0.16 8.09
C GLY A 75 -9.92 -0.01 6.74
N LYS A 76 -10.63 1.09 6.47
CA LYS A 76 -11.00 1.48 5.10
C LYS A 76 -9.78 2.10 4.41
N ALA A 77 -8.91 1.23 3.90
CA ALA A 77 -7.63 1.57 3.29
C ALA A 77 -7.77 2.63 2.20
N VAL A 78 -6.99 3.71 2.31
CA VAL A 78 -6.69 4.56 1.16
C VAL A 78 -5.45 3.96 0.50
N TYR A 79 -5.60 3.47 -0.72
CA TYR A 79 -4.50 3.02 -1.54
C TYR A 79 -3.64 4.24 -1.89
N ILE A 80 -2.50 4.40 -1.25
CA ILE A 80 -1.47 5.31 -1.75
C ILE A 80 -0.28 4.46 -2.16
N LEU A 81 0.13 4.65 -3.40
CA LEU A 81 1.31 4.07 -4.00
C LEU A 81 2.55 4.74 -3.39
N HIS A 82 2.77 4.58 -2.08
CA HIS A 82 3.88 5.20 -1.37
C HIS A 82 4.88 4.13 -0.93
N SER A 83 6.06 4.18 -1.55
CA SER A 83 7.25 3.31 -1.56
C SER A 83 7.94 2.95 -0.22
N SER A 84 7.73 1.76 0.31
CA SER A 84 8.36 1.23 1.53
C SER A 84 7.72 1.70 2.84
N CYS A 85 7.29 0.71 3.62
CA CYS A 85 6.76 0.87 4.96
C CYS A 85 7.90 0.63 5.95
N ARG A 86 8.39 1.71 6.56
CA ARG A 86 9.48 1.69 7.54
C ARG A 86 9.35 2.90 8.45
N ASP A 87 10.01 2.82 9.60
CA ASP A 87 10.13 3.93 10.52
C ASP A 87 11.22 4.92 10.11
N TYR A 88 11.05 6.18 10.50
CA TYR A 88 12.00 7.26 10.24
C TYR A 88 12.76 7.71 11.48
N HIS A 89 12.45 7.15 12.66
CA HIS A 89 13.11 7.51 13.90
C HIS A 89 13.61 6.26 14.65
N PRO A 90 14.85 6.29 15.20
CA PRO A 90 15.42 5.13 15.89
C PRO A 90 14.63 4.70 17.14
N LEU A 91 13.93 5.64 17.79
CA LEU A 91 13.11 5.38 18.99
C LEU A 91 11.69 4.88 18.68
N CYS A 92 11.36 4.53 17.44
CA CYS A 92 9.99 4.12 17.08
C CYS A 92 9.51 2.87 17.81
N VAL A 93 10.41 1.93 18.12
CA VAL A 93 10.08 0.75 18.94
C VAL A 93 9.66 1.18 20.35
N GLU A 94 10.44 2.05 21.00
CA GLU A 94 10.19 2.53 22.36
C GLU A 94 8.90 3.36 22.43
N TRP A 95 8.70 4.27 21.47
CA TRP A 95 7.50 5.10 21.43
C TRP A 95 6.23 4.27 21.19
N ALA A 96 6.31 3.24 20.35
CA ALA A 96 5.21 2.30 20.17
C ALA A 96 4.91 1.52 21.46
N MET A 97 5.92 1.02 22.15
CA MET A 97 5.77 0.34 23.44
C MET A 97 5.16 1.23 24.52
N LYS A 98 5.47 2.54 24.50
CA LYS A 98 4.89 3.55 25.40
C LYS A 98 3.49 4.02 24.97
N GLY A 99 2.89 3.42 23.94
CA GLY A 99 1.56 3.79 23.46
C GLY A 99 1.48 5.14 22.74
N ARG A 100 2.62 5.75 22.40
CA ARG A 100 2.68 7.08 21.78
C ARG A 100 2.23 7.11 20.32
N CYS A 101 1.92 5.95 19.73
CA CYS A 101 1.31 5.86 18.39
C CYS A 101 -0.07 6.52 18.29
N GLN A 102 -0.66 6.96 19.40
CA GLN A 102 -1.86 7.80 19.41
C GLN A 102 -1.55 9.26 19.06
N GLU A 103 -0.30 9.69 19.21
CA GLU A 103 0.18 11.00 18.78
C GLU A 103 0.39 10.98 17.26
N ARG A 104 -0.18 11.96 16.57
CA ARG A 104 -0.16 12.03 15.11
C ARG A 104 1.26 12.07 14.55
N ASP A 105 2.13 12.86 15.18
CA ASP A 105 3.51 13.04 14.73
C ASP A 105 4.30 11.73 14.89
N VAL A 106 4.11 11.03 16.01
CA VAL A 106 4.72 9.72 16.24
C VAL A 106 4.21 8.69 15.23
N ALA A 107 2.90 8.66 14.97
CA ALA A 107 2.32 7.75 13.98
C ALA A 107 2.88 8.00 12.56
N PHE A 108 3.07 9.26 12.17
CA PHE A 108 3.61 9.63 10.87
C PHE A 108 5.13 9.36 10.76
N THR A 109 5.88 9.58 11.83
CA THR A 109 7.31 9.31 11.90
C THR A 109 7.62 7.81 12.03
N CYS A 110 6.74 7.05 12.67
CA CYS A 110 6.90 5.63 12.98
C CYS A 110 5.82 4.76 12.32
N PRO A 111 5.63 4.83 10.99
CA PRO A 111 4.46 4.21 10.40
C PRO A 111 4.52 2.68 10.42
N TYR A 112 5.70 2.05 10.54
CA TYR A 112 5.82 0.60 10.65
C TYR A 112 5.51 0.12 12.07
N ASN A 113 6.22 0.64 13.08
CA ASN A 113 6.01 0.24 14.48
C ASN A 113 4.67 0.72 15.05
N CYS A 114 4.06 1.77 14.48
CA CYS A 114 2.70 2.19 14.82
C CYS A 114 1.61 1.50 13.98
N PHE A 115 1.98 0.55 13.11
CA PHE A 115 1.06 -0.16 12.22
C PHE A 115 0.21 0.74 11.31
N VAL A 116 0.66 1.98 11.09
CA VAL A 116 0.08 2.92 10.13
C VAL A 116 0.32 2.42 8.72
N CYS A 117 1.43 1.74 8.48
CA CYS A 117 1.65 0.98 7.27
C CYS A 117 2.06 -0.45 7.58
N ARG A 118 1.83 -1.34 6.62
CA ARG A 118 2.44 -2.68 6.58
C ARG A 118 2.86 -2.99 5.15
N LYS A 119 3.91 -3.80 4.99
CA LYS A 119 4.23 -4.41 3.69
C LYS A 119 3.08 -5.36 3.33
N TRP A 120 2.57 -5.23 2.10
CA TRP A 120 1.35 -5.89 1.62
C TRP A 120 1.36 -7.42 1.69
N ILE A 121 2.52 -8.05 1.79
CA ILE A 121 2.65 -9.51 1.92
C ILE A 121 1.90 -10.04 3.15
N SER A 122 1.79 -9.26 4.23
CA SER A 122 1.17 -9.70 5.48
C SER A 122 -0.37 -9.60 5.51
N VAL A 123 -1.02 -9.03 4.49
CA VAL A 123 -2.46 -8.73 4.52
C VAL A 123 -3.27 -9.47 3.45
N ILE A 124 -2.62 -10.09 2.45
CA ILE A 124 -3.31 -10.88 1.40
C ILE A 124 -4.07 -12.07 2.00
N LEU A 125 -3.55 -12.69 3.07
CA LEU A 125 -4.19 -13.84 3.72
C LEU A 125 -5.46 -13.49 4.54
N LEU A 126 -5.77 -12.19 4.73
CA LEU A 126 -6.84 -11.73 5.63
C LEU A 126 -7.95 -10.93 4.92
N LEU A 127 -7.81 -10.62 3.62
CA LEU A 127 -8.85 -9.91 2.87
C LEU A 127 -9.73 -10.89 2.08
N PRO A 128 -11.07 -10.71 2.07
CA PRO A 128 -11.96 -11.49 1.22
C PRO A 128 -11.60 -11.29 -0.26
N PRO A 129 -11.88 -12.26 -1.15
CA PRO A 129 -11.65 -12.11 -2.59
C PRO A 129 -12.49 -10.95 -3.13
N GLY A 130 -11.90 -9.76 -3.21
CA GLY A 130 -12.46 -8.55 -3.79
C GLY A 130 -11.87 -8.26 -5.17
N PRO A 131 -12.32 -7.20 -5.85
CA PRO A 131 -11.87 -6.87 -7.20
C PRO A 131 -10.47 -6.25 -7.15
N TYR A 132 -9.45 -7.09 -7.03
CA TYR A 132 -8.04 -6.71 -7.24
C TYR A 132 -7.75 -6.36 -8.71
N ASP A 133 -8.80 -6.36 -9.54
CA ASP A 133 -8.76 -6.21 -10.98
C ASP A 133 -8.16 -4.89 -11.48
N SER A 134 -8.26 -3.83 -10.67
CA SER A 134 -7.72 -2.49 -10.96
C SER A 134 -6.22 -2.33 -10.66
N LEU A 135 -5.60 -3.30 -9.99
CA LEU A 135 -4.18 -3.26 -9.58
C LEU A 135 -3.25 -4.02 -10.53
N CYS A 136 -3.80 -4.66 -11.56
CA CYS A 136 -3.01 -5.38 -12.55
C CYS A 136 -2.34 -4.39 -13.51
N VAL A 137 -1.06 -4.09 -13.29
CA VAL A 137 -0.31 -3.13 -14.09
C VAL A 137 0.49 -3.86 -15.19
N SER A 138 0.53 -3.27 -16.39
CA SER A 138 1.31 -3.79 -17.53
C SER A 138 2.80 -3.49 -17.43
N ASP A 139 3.14 -2.36 -16.79
CA ASP A 139 4.43 -1.72 -16.88
C ASP A 139 5.08 -1.57 -15.50
N CYS A 140 5.41 -2.72 -14.91
CA CYS A 140 6.28 -2.73 -13.74
C CYS A 140 7.69 -3.14 -14.17
N HIS A 141 8.54 -2.15 -14.42
CA HIS A 141 9.92 -2.32 -14.84
C HIS A 141 10.79 -1.18 -14.32
N ASP A 142 12.10 -1.36 -14.44
CA ASP A 142 13.03 -0.25 -14.26
C ASP A 142 13.14 0.50 -15.58
N ASN A 143 12.87 1.81 -15.56
CA ASN A 143 12.95 2.69 -16.72
C ASN A 143 14.39 3.00 -17.10
N PHE A 144 15.33 2.86 -16.16
CA PHE A 144 16.74 3.16 -16.35
C PHE A 144 17.63 1.96 -16.04
N ALA A 145 18.63 1.71 -16.89
CA ALA A 145 19.63 0.67 -16.67
C ALA A 145 20.48 0.91 -15.41
N VAL A 146 20.56 2.14 -14.91
CA VAL A 146 21.30 2.51 -13.69
C VAL A 146 20.57 2.15 -12.40
N CYS A 147 19.31 1.72 -12.48
CA CYS A 147 18.49 1.41 -11.30
C CYS A 147 19.19 0.45 -10.32
N PRO A 148 19.79 -0.69 -10.72
CA PRO A 148 20.47 -1.59 -9.79
C PRO A 148 21.57 -0.91 -8.97
N THR A 149 22.37 -0.04 -9.62
CA THR A 149 23.43 0.73 -8.96
C THR A 149 22.85 1.72 -7.95
N LEU A 150 21.80 2.46 -8.33
CA LEU A 150 21.09 3.37 -7.44
C LEU A 150 20.47 2.62 -6.25
N GLY A 151 19.86 1.45 -6.51
CA GLY A 151 19.33 0.55 -5.50
C GLY A 151 20.39 0.13 -4.49
N GLY A 152 21.55 -0.33 -4.96
CA GLY A 152 22.69 -0.69 -4.10
C GLY A 152 23.22 0.46 -3.25
N MET A 153 23.11 1.71 -3.72
CA MET A 153 23.46 2.91 -2.97
C MET A 153 22.36 3.38 -1.98
N GLY A 154 21.26 2.64 -1.89
CA GLY A 154 20.11 2.92 -1.02
C GLY A 154 19.18 4.02 -1.54
N TYR A 155 19.18 4.31 -2.85
CA TYR A 155 18.33 5.37 -3.41
C TYR A 155 16.84 5.05 -3.33
N CYS A 156 16.47 3.77 -3.24
CA CYS A 156 15.08 3.38 -2.99
C CYS A 156 14.50 4.05 -1.74
N ASP A 157 15.37 4.40 -0.79
CA ASP A 157 15.02 5.13 0.41
C ASP A 157 15.37 6.63 0.33
N LYS A 158 16.56 6.96 -0.19
CA LYS A 158 17.06 8.35 -0.26
C LYS A 158 16.31 9.22 -1.29
N ARG A 159 15.83 8.63 -2.39
CA ARG A 159 15.11 9.30 -3.49
C ARG A 159 13.86 8.51 -3.88
N ARG A 160 13.02 8.33 -2.87
CA ARG A 160 11.83 7.50 -2.87
C ARG A 160 10.85 7.79 -4.03
N GLU A 161 10.46 9.04 -4.23
CA GLU A 161 9.50 9.42 -5.28
C GLU A 161 10.04 9.06 -6.67
N PHE A 162 11.28 9.47 -6.94
CA PHE A 162 11.98 9.18 -8.19
C PHE A 162 12.11 7.68 -8.45
N MET A 163 12.60 6.93 -7.45
CA MET A 163 12.82 5.50 -7.59
C MET A 163 11.51 4.72 -7.68
N SER A 164 10.43 5.19 -7.06
CA SER A 164 9.13 4.52 -7.13
C SER A 164 8.46 4.59 -8.50
N VAL A 165 8.80 5.60 -9.30
CA VAL A 165 8.30 5.73 -10.67
C VAL A 165 9.26 5.07 -11.65
N ASN A 166 10.57 5.19 -11.43
CA ASN A 166 11.59 4.88 -12.43
C ASN A 166 12.37 3.58 -12.17
N CYS A 167 12.39 3.06 -10.95
CA CYS A 167 13.17 1.90 -10.56
C CYS A 167 12.31 0.92 -9.75
N GLN A 168 11.13 0.61 -10.30
CA GLN A 168 10.08 -0.16 -9.63
C GLN A 168 10.52 -1.59 -9.29
N LYS A 169 11.24 -2.27 -10.20
CA LYS A 169 11.74 -3.62 -9.95
C LYS A 169 12.87 -3.60 -8.95
N THR A 170 13.85 -2.73 -9.15
CA THR A 170 15.00 -2.60 -8.24
C THR A 170 14.56 -2.34 -6.79
N CYS A 171 13.53 -1.51 -6.60
CA CYS A 171 13.01 -1.20 -5.26
C CYS A 171 11.97 -2.21 -4.73
N GLY A 172 11.79 -3.36 -5.40
CA GLY A 172 10.89 -4.42 -4.94
C GLY A 172 9.41 -4.02 -4.96
N LEU A 173 9.03 -3.08 -5.82
CA LEU A 173 7.65 -2.60 -5.97
C LEU A 173 6.84 -3.44 -6.95
N CYS A 174 7.48 -4.35 -7.68
CA CYS A 174 6.85 -5.29 -8.60
C CYS A 174 6.62 -6.64 -7.93
N VAL A 175 5.36 -7.07 -7.77
CA VAL A 175 5.01 -8.40 -7.25
C VAL A 175 4.20 -9.15 -8.29
N VAL A 176 4.66 -10.33 -8.70
CA VAL A 176 3.87 -11.24 -9.55
C VAL A 176 2.98 -12.09 -8.66
N MET A 177 1.67 -12.07 -8.89
CA MET A 177 0.75 -13.01 -8.24
C MET A 177 0.82 -14.34 -8.99
N ALA A 178 1.40 -15.36 -8.36
CA ALA A 178 1.41 -16.74 -8.85
C ALA A 178 0.16 -17.50 -8.38
#